data_AF-A0AAN7CF22-F1
#
_entry.id   AF-A0AAN7CF22-F1
#
_cell.length_a   1.000
_cell.length_b   1.000
_cell.length_c   1.000
_cell.angle_alpha   90.00
_cell.angle_beta   90.00
_cell.angle_gamma   90.00
#
_symmetry.space_group_name_H-M   'P 1'
#
loop_
_entity.id
_entity.type
_entity.pdbx_description
1 polymer ?
#
loop_
_entity_poly.entity_id
_entity_poly.type
_entity_poly.pdbx_seq_one_letter_code
_entity_poly.pdbx_strand_id
1 'polypeptide(L)'
;MEELQETARRVIRALRSVDDGKYSNLRVAVIGGLARMYYCESEERVTKDVDFIVDIPGLTVTPELKTAISRLPNSGFSMPTDVLYCGYTTPKGTAVSHQVDFIARDICPYLPSAAQRVQDIAEGDIPYISRPDLIVFKIFSCGLRATTTRKGGIDAEDAEQAIVEDRIDDVVSYFEDRPRSWWRERLGLPEEDGGADSKEEEDQHEHEHEQHDEKEDRKADNEGDKGGDKKGVEGSSEEDVKAR
;
A
#
# COMPACT_ATOMS: atom_id res chain seq x y z
N MET A 1 -8.12 -7.62 -19.06
CA MET A 1 -6.92 -8.13 -18.37
C MET A 1 -5.82 -8.53 -19.35
N GLU A 2 -6.12 -9.31 -20.40
CA GLU A 2 -5.11 -9.80 -21.36
C GLU A 2 -4.22 -8.70 -21.97
N GLU A 3 -4.79 -7.53 -22.32
CA GLU A 3 -4.01 -6.42 -22.88
C GLU A 3 -2.94 -5.88 -21.90
N LEU A 4 -3.30 -5.75 -20.62
CA LEU A 4 -2.35 -5.34 -19.58
C LEU A 4 -1.27 -6.42 -19.33
N GLN A 5 -1.65 -7.70 -19.40
CA GLN A 5 -0.70 -8.81 -19.30
C GLN A 5 0.27 -8.84 -20.47
N GLU A 6 -0.20 -8.59 -21.69
CA GLU A 6 0.66 -8.46 -22.86
C GLU A 6 1.60 -7.24 -22.74
N THR A 7 1.13 -6.10 -22.22
CA THR A 7 2.01 -4.98 -21.86
C THR A 7 3.09 -5.41 -20.87
N ALA A 8 2.73 -6.14 -19.81
CA ALA A 8 3.70 -6.61 -18.82
C ALA A 8 4.77 -7.53 -19.46
N ARG A 9 4.35 -8.48 -20.31
CA ARG A 9 5.26 -9.36 -21.06
C ARG A 9 6.19 -8.57 -21.99
N ARG A 10 5.66 -7.56 -22.69
CA ARG A 10 6.45 -6.67 -23.55
C ARG A 10 7.50 -5.89 -22.77
N VAL A 11 7.16 -5.41 -21.57
CA VAL A 11 8.14 -4.74 -20.69
C VAL A 11 9.24 -5.70 -20.29
N ILE A 12 8.93 -6.94 -19.88
CA ILE A 12 9.92 -7.95 -19.52
C ILE A 12 10.86 -8.26 -20.70
N ARG A 13 10.32 -8.42 -21.92
CA ARG A 13 11.12 -8.60 -23.15
C ARG A 13 12.00 -7.40 -23.46
N ALA A 14 11.47 -6.19 -23.30
CA ALA A 14 12.22 -4.96 -23.50
C ALA A 14 13.40 -4.86 -22.54
N LEU A 15 13.18 -5.14 -21.25
CA LEU A 15 14.24 -5.16 -20.23
C LEU A 15 15.38 -6.12 -20.59
N ARG A 16 15.08 -7.30 -21.16
CA ARG A 16 16.11 -8.24 -21.68
C ARG A 16 16.92 -7.67 -22.85
N SER A 17 16.29 -6.82 -23.65
CA SER A 17 16.82 -6.37 -24.93
C SER A 17 17.63 -5.07 -24.83
N VAL A 18 17.53 -4.33 -23.73
CA VAL A 18 18.28 -3.08 -23.55
C VAL A 18 19.78 -3.36 -23.45
N ASP A 19 20.56 -2.61 -24.23
CA ASP A 19 22.03 -2.53 -24.18
C ASP A 19 22.69 -3.92 -24.03
N ASP A 20 22.24 -4.89 -24.84
CA ASP A 20 22.72 -6.29 -24.83
C ASP A 20 22.63 -6.97 -23.46
N GLY A 21 21.48 -6.81 -22.79
CA GLY A 21 21.19 -7.48 -21.52
C GLY A 21 21.65 -6.72 -20.27
N LYS A 22 21.83 -5.40 -20.36
CA LYS A 22 22.17 -4.54 -19.21
C LYS A 22 21.25 -4.76 -18.00
N TYR A 23 19.96 -5.01 -18.24
CA TYR A 23 18.97 -5.25 -17.19
C TYR A 23 18.60 -6.72 -17.00
N SER A 24 19.36 -7.68 -17.54
CA SER A 24 19.08 -9.12 -17.41
C SER A 24 19.06 -9.62 -15.97
N ASN A 25 19.93 -9.07 -15.11
CA ASN A 25 19.97 -9.41 -13.68
C ASN A 25 19.01 -8.58 -12.81
N LEU A 26 18.31 -7.60 -13.40
CA LEU A 26 17.34 -6.78 -12.67
C LEU A 26 16.20 -7.67 -12.16
N ARG A 27 15.86 -7.58 -10.86
CA ARG A 27 14.68 -8.26 -10.35
C ARG A 27 13.45 -7.39 -10.50
N VAL A 28 12.35 -7.98 -10.96
CA VAL A 28 11.07 -7.29 -11.17
C VAL A 28 9.90 -8.12 -10.65
N ALA A 29 8.87 -7.45 -10.17
CA ALA A 29 7.53 -8.03 -9.96
C ALA A 29 6.45 -7.04 -10.38
N VAL A 30 5.34 -7.53 -10.91
CA VAL A 30 4.13 -6.75 -11.16
C VAL A 30 3.40 -6.53 -9.84
N ILE A 31 3.08 -5.27 -9.55
CA ILE A 31 2.36 -4.82 -8.36
C ILE A 31 1.09 -4.05 -8.75
N GLY A 32 0.41 -3.44 -7.78
CA GLY A 32 -0.66 -2.49 -8.03
C GLY A 32 -1.93 -3.10 -8.62
N GLY A 33 -2.59 -2.34 -9.50
CA GLY A 33 -3.93 -2.68 -10.00
C GLY A 33 -3.97 -3.96 -10.83
N LEU A 34 -2.93 -4.25 -11.62
CA LEU A 34 -2.87 -5.46 -12.45
C LEU A 34 -2.70 -6.72 -11.58
N ALA A 35 -1.88 -6.64 -10.52
CA ALA A 35 -1.76 -7.73 -9.56
C ALA A 35 -3.07 -7.97 -8.79
N ARG A 36 -3.77 -6.90 -8.40
CA ARG A 36 -5.10 -7.01 -7.78
C ARG A 36 -6.10 -7.71 -8.71
N MET A 37 -6.19 -7.30 -9.97
CA MET A 37 -7.09 -7.96 -10.95
C MET A 37 -6.73 -9.43 -11.19
N TYR A 38 -5.46 -9.81 -11.04
CA TYR A 38 -5.03 -11.21 -11.15
C TYR A 38 -5.56 -12.07 -9.99
N TYR A 39 -5.69 -11.51 -8.79
CA TYR A 39 -6.16 -12.25 -7.60
C TYR A 39 -7.65 -12.07 -7.28
N CYS A 40 -8.28 -11.00 -7.75
CA CYS A 40 -9.67 -10.66 -7.42
C CYS A 40 -10.54 -10.76 -8.66
N GLU A 41 -11.62 -11.54 -8.57
CA GLU A 41 -12.56 -11.78 -9.68
C GLU A 41 -13.59 -10.65 -9.89
N SER A 42 -13.58 -9.61 -9.05
CA SER A 42 -14.48 -8.47 -9.17
C SER A 42 -14.19 -7.64 -10.42
N GLU A 43 -15.15 -7.60 -11.34
CA GLU A 43 -15.12 -6.83 -12.58
C GLU A 43 -15.27 -5.30 -12.37
N GLU A 44 -15.69 -4.87 -11.18
CA GLU A 44 -16.01 -3.46 -10.91
C GLU A 44 -14.76 -2.56 -10.88
N ARG A 45 -13.61 -3.14 -10.54
CA ARG A 45 -12.35 -2.42 -10.39
C ARG A 45 -11.33 -2.87 -11.43
N VAL A 46 -11.21 -2.04 -12.46
CA VAL A 46 -10.25 -2.18 -13.56
C VAL A 46 -9.11 -1.17 -13.42
N THR A 47 -7.90 -1.57 -13.81
CA THR A 47 -6.74 -0.67 -13.93
C THR A 47 -6.42 -0.41 -15.40
N LYS A 48 -5.66 0.65 -15.70
CA LYS A 48 -5.28 1.03 -17.08
C LYS A 48 -3.77 1.04 -17.30
N ASP A 49 -3.03 0.86 -16.23
CA ASP A 49 -1.58 0.96 -16.06
C ASP A 49 -1.00 -0.38 -15.60
N VAL A 50 0.30 -0.52 -15.80
CA VAL A 50 1.09 -1.66 -15.32
C VAL A 50 2.19 -1.14 -14.42
N ASP A 51 2.12 -1.49 -13.14
CA ASP A 51 3.12 -1.11 -12.14
C ASP A 51 4.10 -2.26 -11.91
N PHE A 52 5.39 -1.94 -11.96
CA PHE A 52 6.47 -2.85 -11.57
C PHE A 52 7.20 -2.32 -10.35
N ILE A 53 7.50 -3.19 -9.38
CA ILE A 53 8.63 -2.94 -8.49
C ILE A 53 9.92 -3.43 -9.16
N VAL A 54 11.00 -2.66 -9.02
CA VAL A 54 12.31 -2.99 -9.57
C VAL A 54 13.39 -2.97 -8.49
N ASP A 55 14.29 -3.96 -8.51
CA ASP A 55 15.44 -4.07 -7.61
C ASP A 55 16.60 -3.16 -8.08
N ILE A 56 16.30 -1.85 -8.15
CA ILE A 56 17.29 -0.81 -8.40
C ILE A 56 17.23 0.18 -7.24
N PRO A 57 18.34 0.39 -6.51
CA PRO A 57 18.43 1.47 -5.54
C PRO A 57 18.54 2.82 -6.26
N GLY A 58 17.95 3.85 -5.67
CA GLY A 58 17.96 5.20 -6.19
C GLY A 58 16.79 5.52 -7.13
N LEU A 59 15.93 6.43 -6.67
CA LEU A 59 14.80 7.00 -7.42
C LEU A 59 15.18 7.57 -8.80
N THR A 60 16.44 7.96 -8.99
CA THR A 60 16.94 8.55 -10.24
C THR A 60 17.23 7.53 -11.33
N VAL A 61 17.34 6.24 -11.00
CA VAL A 61 17.65 5.20 -12.00
C VAL A 61 16.40 4.75 -12.76
N THR A 62 15.20 4.99 -12.25
CA THR A 62 13.95 4.68 -12.97
C THR A 62 13.75 5.57 -14.22
N PRO A 63 14.09 6.87 -14.24
CA PRO A 63 14.19 7.65 -15.48
C PRO A 63 15.13 7.05 -16.54
N GLU A 64 16.31 6.58 -16.15
CA GLU A 64 17.27 5.98 -17.10
C GLU A 64 16.73 4.67 -17.68
N LEU A 65 16.07 3.86 -16.84
CA LEU A 65 15.39 2.63 -17.26
C LEU A 65 14.30 2.92 -18.29
N LYS A 66 13.40 3.87 -17.99
CA LYS A 66 12.31 4.30 -18.89
C LYS A 66 12.87 4.81 -20.22
N THR A 67 13.90 5.65 -20.16
CA THR A 67 14.58 6.21 -21.34
C THR A 67 15.23 5.13 -22.21
N ALA A 68 15.86 4.14 -21.59
CA ALA A 68 16.53 3.06 -22.33
C ALA A 68 15.50 2.16 -23.04
N ILE A 69 14.40 1.82 -22.37
CA ILE A 69 13.30 1.05 -22.96
C ILE A 69 12.67 1.83 -24.13
N SER A 70 12.41 3.14 -23.99
CA SER A 70 11.79 3.94 -25.05
C SER A 70 12.66 4.13 -26.29
N ARG A 71 13.98 3.89 -26.17
CA ARG A 71 14.94 3.97 -27.29
C ARG A 71 15.08 2.65 -28.06
N LEU A 72 14.46 1.56 -27.59
CA LEU A 72 14.52 0.29 -28.31
C LEU A 72 13.82 0.40 -29.67
N PRO A 73 14.47 -0.05 -30.76
CA PRO A 73 13.89 0.05 -32.10
C PRO A 73 12.67 -0.87 -32.22
N ASN A 74 11.61 -0.38 -32.91
CA ASN A 74 10.39 -1.12 -33.22
C ASN A 74 9.70 -1.76 -32.00
N SER A 75 9.89 -1.18 -30.81
CA SER A 75 9.47 -1.79 -29.55
C SER A 75 8.03 -1.43 -29.15
N GLY A 76 7.47 -0.37 -29.73
CA GLY A 76 6.17 0.18 -29.34
C GLY A 76 6.20 1.02 -28.06
N PHE A 77 7.37 1.18 -27.44
CA PHE A 77 7.53 2.04 -26.27
C PHE A 77 7.73 3.50 -26.68
N SER A 78 7.08 4.40 -25.95
CA SER A 78 7.22 5.85 -26.13
C SER A 78 7.23 6.55 -24.79
N MET A 79 7.92 7.69 -24.74
CA MET A 79 8.04 8.51 -23.53
C MET A 79 7.85 9.98 -23.94
N PRO A 80 6.61 10.44 -24.17
CA PRO A 80 6.32 11.80 -24.62
C PRO A 80 6.65 12.86 -23.55
N THR A 81 6.76 12.46 -22.29
CA THR A 81 7.23 13.26 -21.15
C THR A 81 8.13 12.37 -20.26
N ASP A 82 7.82 12.19 -18.98
CA ASP A 82 8.48 11.25 -18.06
C ASP A 82 7.64 9.98 -17.82
N VAL A 83 6.52 9.86 -18.54
CA VAL A 83 5.61 8.72 -18.47
C VAL A 83 5.92 7.77 -19.62
N LEU A 84 6.21 6.50 -19.28
CA LEU A 84 6.45 5.46 -20.26
C LEU A 84 5.12 4.85 -20.69
N TYR A 85 4.90 4.75 -21.99
CA TYR A 85 3.75 4.07 -22.58
C TYR A 85 4.21 2.89 -23.44
N CYS A 86 3.46 1.80 -23.38
CA CYS A 86 3.59 0.65 -24.27
C CYS A 86 2.41 0.64 -25.25
N GLY A 87 2.67 0.98 -26.51
CA GLY A 87 1.69 1.00 -27.58
C GLY A 87 1.84 -0.18 -28.55
N TYR A 88 0.73 -0.81 -28.92
CA TYR A 88 0.71 -1.86 -29.95
C TYR A 88 -0.67 -2.03 -30.57
N THR A 89 -0.73 -2.73 -31.71
CA THR A 89 -1.98 -3.10 -32.36
C THR A 89 -2.34 -4.53 -32.00
N THR A 90 -3.56 -4.77 -31.52
CA THR A 90 -4.07 -6.12 -31.23
C THR A 90 -4.25 -6.93 -32.52
N PRO A 91 -4.40 -8.27 -32.44
CA PRO A 91 -4.73 -9.08 -33.62
C PRO A 91 -6.01 -8.66 -34.34
N LYS A 92 -6.90 -7.92 -33.67
CA LYS A 92 -8.14 -7.37 -34.23
C LYS A 92 -7.94 -6.01 -34.95
N GLY A 93 -6.73 -5.49 -35.00
CA GLY A 93 -6.43 -4.19 -35.60
C GLY A 93 -6.67 -2.99 -34.66
N THR A 94 -7.00 -3.23 -33.39
CA THR A 94 -7.26 -2.17 -32.41
C THR A 94 -5.94 -1.63 -31.87
N ALA A 95 -5.74 -0.31 -31.92
CA ALA A 95 -4.60 0.33 -31.27
C ALA A 95 -4.82 0.41 -29.75
N VAL A 96 -3.84 -0.05 -28.99
CA VAL A 96 -3.83 -0.08 -27.53
C VAL A 96 -2.61 0.68 -27.03
N SER A 97 -2.75 1.41 -25.93
CA SER A 97 -1.66 2.08 -25.23
C SER A 97 -1.88 2.04 -23.73
N HIS A 98 -0.90 1.50 -23.00
CA HIS A 98 -0.93 1.38 -21.54
C HIS A 98 0.25 2.12 -20.92
N GLN A 99 0.00 2.81 -19.81
CA GLN A 99 1.05 3.41 -18.99
C GLN A 99 1.82 2.32 -18.26
N VAL A 100 3.13 2.49 -18.17
CA VAL A 100 4.04 1.61 -17.45
C VAL A 100 4.80 2.42 -16.41
N ASP A 101 4.69 2.01 -15.16
CA ASP A 101 5.41 2.62 -14.06
C ASP A 101 6.38 1.64 -13.41
N PHE A 102 7.52 2.21 -13.01
CA PHE A 102 8.56 1.51 -12.27
C PHE A 102 8.75 2.18 -10.93
N ILE A 103 8.60 1.39 -9.88
CA ILE A 103 8.72 1.79 -8.50
C ILE A 103 10.03 1.19 -7.99
N ALA A 104 10.98 2.06 -7.62
CA ALA A 104 12.26 1.63 -7.08
C ALA A 104 12.07 0.97 -5.72
N ARG A 105 12.88 -0.05 -5.39
CA ARG A 105 12.79 -0.76 -4.11
C ARG A 105 12.83 0.15 -2.88
N ASP A 106 13.53 1.29 -2.96
CA ASP A 106 13.75 2.20 -1.83
C ASP A 106 12.49 2.97 -1.41
N ILE A 107 11.46 3.02 -2.27
CA ILE A 107 10.17 3.63 -1.95
C ILE A 107 9.06 2.60 -1.67
N CYS A 108 9.42 1.32 -1.62
CA CYS A 108 8.54 0.24 -1.22
C CYS A 108 8.85 -0.21 0.22
N PRO A 109 7.93 -0.91 0.91
CA PRO A 109 8.21 -1.50 2.22
C PRO A 109 9.43 -2.43 2.19
N TYR A 110 9.53 -3.23 1.13
CA TYR A 110 10.61 -4.17 0.86
C TYR A 110 10.54 -4.60 -0.61
N LEU A 111 11.51 -5.39 -1.07
CA LEU A 111 11.44 -6.09 -2.36
C LEU A 111 10.74 -7.45 -2.14
N PRO A 112 9.59 -7.75 -2.77
CA PRO A 112 8.84 -8.98 -2.50
C PRO A 112 9.63 -10.21 -2.98
N SER A 113 9.42 -11.34 -2.31
CA SER A 113 10.08 -12.60 -2.65
C SER A 113 9.78 -13.06 -4.09
N ALA A 114 8.59 -12.71 -4.59
CA ALA A 114 8.15 -12.97 -5.96
C ALA A 114 8.91 -12.17 -7.03
N ALA A 115 9.73 -11.18 -6.66
CA ALA A 115 10.56 -10.45 -7.64
C ALA A 115 11.62 -11.38 -8.24
N GLN A 116 11.54 -11.59 -9.55
CA GLN A 116 12.43 -12.50 -10.29
C GLN A 116 13.38 -11.73 -11.19
N ARG A 117 14.59 -12.26 -11.40
CA ARG A 117 15.52 -11.67 -12.37
C ARG A 117 14.90 -11.73 -13.76
N VAL A 118 15.02 -10.65 -14.51
CA VAL A 118 14.46 -10.52 -15.86
C VAL A 118 14.85 -11.69 -16.79
N GLN A 119 16.09 -12.16 -16.69
CA GLN A 119 16.60 -13.29 -17.48
C GLN A 119 16.04 -14.65 -17.05
N ASP A 120 15.62 -14.81 -15.79
CA ASP A 120 15.17 -16.08 -15.22
C ASP A 120 13.65 -16.30 -15.40
N ILE A 121 12.90 -15.23 -15.72
CA ILE A 121 11.46 -15.32 -16.00
C ILE A 121 11.24 -16.11 -17.30
N ALA A 122 10.39 -17.12 -17.30
CA ALA A 122 10.09 -17.86 -18.54
C ALA A 122 9.36 -16.98 -19.57
N GLU A 123 9.45 -17.37 -20.84
CA GLU A 123 8.77 -16.62 -21.92
C GLU A 123 7.25 -16.71 -21.75
N GLY A 124 6.59 -15.55 -21.66
CA GLY A 124 5.15 -15.46 -21.44
C GLY A 124 4.72 -15.34 -19.97
N ASP A 125 5.60 -15.63 -19.03
CA ASP A 125 5.33 -15.54 -17.60
C ASP A 125 5.40 -14.10 -17.09
N ILE A 126 4.64 -13.85 -16.02
CA ILE A 126 4.57 -12.56 -15.34
C ILE A 126 4.78 -12.81 -13.83
N PRO A 127 5.86 -12.27 -13.23
CA PRO A 127 6.11 -12.42 -11.80
C PRO A 127 5.18 -11.46 -11.02
N TYR A 128 3.99 -11.94 -10.64
CA TYR A 128 3.10 -11.19 -9.77
C TYR A 128 3.61 -11.18 -8.33
N ILE A 129 3.52 -10.03 -7.65
CA ILE A 129 3.65 -9.96 -6.19
C ILE A 129 2.68 -10.93 -5.52
N SER A 130 3.08 -11.56 -4.40
CA SER A 130 2.20 -12.49 -3.70
C SER A 130 0.96 -11.77 -3.13
N ARG A 131 -0.13 -12.51 -2.87
CA ARG A 131 -1.35 -11.91 -2.27
C ARG A 131 -1.07 -11.25 -0.91
N PRO A 132 -0.32 -11.87 0.03
CA PRO A 132 0.06 -11.20 1.28
C PRO A 132 0.91 -9.95 1.07
N ASP A 133 1.89 -10.00 0.15
CA ASP A 133 2.72 -8.83 -0.13
C ASP A 133 1.91 -7.70 -0.80
N LEU A 134 0.94 -8.03 -1.66
CA LEU A 134 0.05 -7.06 -2.29
C LEU A 134 -0.74 -6.28 -1.25
N ILE A 135 -1.24 -6.95 -0.21
CA ILE A 135 -1.92 -6.34 0.93
C ILE A 135 -1.00 -5.33 1.61
N VAL A 136 0.20 -5.76 2.01
CA VAL A 136 1.17 -4.88 2.69
C VAL A 136 1.48 -3.65 1.85
N PHE A 137 1.68 -3.83 0.54
CA PHE A 137 1.97 -2.74 -0.39
C PHE A 137 0.80 -1.76 -0.53
N LYS A 138 -0.44 -2.26 -0.54
CA LYS A 138 -1.64 -1.42 -0.60
C LYS A 138 -1.80 -0.61 0.68
N ILE A 139 -1.68 -1.26 1.83
CA ILE A 139 -1.69 -0.63 3.15
C ILE A 139 -0.63 0.48 3.25
N PHE A 140 0.62 0.17 2.87
CA PHE A 140 1.72 1.13 2.89
C PHE A 140 1.42 2.33 1.99
N SER A 141 0.87 2.08 0.80
CA SER A 141 0.48 3.15 -0.15
C SER A 141 -0.65 4.03 0.42
N CYS A 142 -1.60 3.47 1.16
CA CYS A 142 -2.64 4.24 1.87
C CYS A 142 -2.05 5.17 2.93
N GLY A 143 -1.06 4.69 3.69
CA GLY A 143 -0.40 5.46 4.73
C GLY A 143 0.40 6.66 4.21
N LEU A 144 0.95 6.55 3.00
CA LEU A 144 1.72 7.61 2.34
C LEU A 144 0.86 8.64 1.59
N ARG A 145 -0.43 8.38 1.39
CA ARG A 145 -1.35 9.27 0.67
C ARG A 145 -2.20 10.06 1.64
N ALA A 146 -2.30 11.37 1.42
CA ALA A 146 -3.24 12.20 2.19
C ALA A 146 -4.65 11.61 2.09
N THR A 147 -5.32 11.49 3.23
CA THR A 147 -6.63 10.84 3.47
C THR A 147 -7.74 11.27 2.52
N THR A 148 -7.61 12.42 1.86
CA THR A 148 -8.62 13.03 0.99
C THR A 148 -8.43 12.72 -0.50
N THR A 149 -7.36 12.02 -0.88
CA THR A 149 -7.15 11.68 -2.30
C THR A 149 -7.97 10.44 -2.69
N ARG A 150 -8.69 10.51 -3.81
CA ARG A 150 -9.45 9.37 -4.39
C ARG A 150 -8.62 8.09 -4.47
N LYS A 151 -7.31 8.23 -4.73
CA LYS A 151 -6.39 7.10 -4.79
C LYS A 151 -6.14 6.44 -3.43
N GLY A 152 -6.11 7.20 -2.33
CA GLY A 152 -6.01 6.65 -0.97
C GLY A 152 -7.23 5.83 -0.57
N GLY A 153 -8.44 6.26 -0.96
CA GLY A 153 -9.66 5.47 -0.76
C GLY A 153 -9.69 4.17 -1.58
N ILE A 154 -9.24 4.21 -2.84
CA ILE A 154 -9.13 3.01 -3.69
C ILE A 154 -8.09 2.03 -3.14
N ASP A 155 -6.95 2.51 -2.64
CA ASP A 155 -5.95 1.62 -2.07
C ASP A 155 -6.44 0.97 -0.77
N ALA A 156 -7.27 1.68 0.02
CA ALA A 156 -7.90 1.15 1.22
C ALA A 156 -8.94 0.08 0.88
N GLU A 157 -9.79 0.31 -0.12
CA GLU A 157 -10.76 -0.67 -0.62
C GLU A 157 -10.09 -1.88 -1.28
N ASP A 158 -9.03 -1.68 -2.05
CA ASP A 158 -8.23 -2.77 -2.63
C ASP A 158 -7.52 -3.59 -1.54
N ALA A 159 -7.06 -2.94 -0.47
CA ALA A 159 -6.52 -3.61 0.71
C ALA A 159 -7.62 -4.38 1.44
N GLU A 160 -8.76 -3.74 1.73
CA GLU A 160 -9.93 -4.33 2.38
C GLU A 160 -10.41 -5.58 1.65
N GLN A 161 -10.65 -5.52 0.33
CA GLN A 161 -11.05 -6.69 -0.46
C GLN A 161 -9.98 -7.80 -0.48
N ALA A 162 -8.71 -7.46 -0.31
CA ALA A 162 -7.64 -8.44 -0.17
C ALA A 162 -7.48 -8.96 1.28
N ILE A 163 -7.96 -8.22 2.29
CA ILE A 163 -7.77 -8.43 3.74
C ILE A 163 -8.94 -9.13 4.43
N VAL A 164 -10.20 -8.90 4.00
CA VAL A 164 -11.35 -8.94 4.92
C VAL A 164 -11.59 -10.22 5.73
N GLU A 165 -11.05 -11.40 5.39
CA GLU A 165 -11.24 -12.57 6.28
C GLU A 165 -9.97 -13.21 6.85
N ASP A 166 -8.86 -13.34 6.13
CA ASP A 166 -7.88 -14.37 6.52
C ASP A 166 -6.59 -13.89 7.21
N ARG A 167 -6.16 -12.62 7.11
CA ARG A 167 -4.73 -12.28 7.35
C ARG A 167 -4.42 -10.99 8.12
N ILE A 168 -5.40 -10.41 8.83
CA ILE A 168 -5.15 -9.19 9.63
C ILE A 168 -4.07 -9.40 10.72
N ASP A 169 -3.93 -10.61 11.25
CA ASP A 169 -2.90 -10.96 12.24
C ASP A 169 -1.47 -10.91 11.68
N ASP A 170 -1.27 -11.28 10.42
CA ASP A 170 0.05 -11.19 9.78
C ASP A 170 0.49 -9.74 9.64
N VAL A 171 -0.42 -8.84 9.27
CA VAL A 171 -0.12 -7.40 9.12
C VAL A 171 0.30 -6.79 10.46
N VAL A 172 -0.39 -7.13 11.54
CA VAL A 172 -0.05 -6.66 12.90
C VAL A 172 1.35 -7.16 13.31
N SER A 173 1.72 -8.38 12.95
CA SER A 173 3.04 -8.94 13.27
C SER A 173 4.21 -8.24 12.56
N TYR A 174 3.98 -7.64 11.40
CA TYR A 174 5.01 -6.92 10.64
C TYR A 174 5.21 -5.46 11.07
N PHE A 175 4.21 -4.86 11.72
CA PHE A 175 4.23 -3.45 12.14
C PHE A 175 3.98 -3.33 13.66
N GLU A 176 5.01 -3.67 14.44
CA GLU A 176 4.97 -3.74 15.91
C GLU A 176 4.55 -2.41 16.59
N ASP A 177 4.63 -1.28 15.89
CA ASP A 177 4.31 0.05 16.41
C ASP A 177 2.84 0.47 16.20
N ARG A 178 2.00 -0.39 15.61
CA ARG A 178 0.58 -0.10 15.34
C ARG A 178 -0.33 -1.26 15.75
N PRO A 179 -1.28 -1.04 16.69
CA PRO A 179 -2.16 -2.10 17.17
C PRO A 179 -3.22 -2.50 16.11
N ARG A 180 -3.79 -3.71 16.24
CA ARG A 180 -4.85 -4.25 15.36
C ARG A 180 -6.03 -3.27 15.16
N SER A 181 -6.46 -2.59 16.23
CA SER A 181 -7.54 -1.60 16.18
C SER A 181 -7.23 -0.42 15.24
N TRP A 182 -5.98 0.05 15.24
CA TRP A 182 -5.50 1.11 14.35
C TRP A 182 -5.63 0.69 12.88
N TRP A 183 -5.29 -0.56 12.56
CA TRP A 183 -5.45 -1.12 11.22
C TRP A 183 -6.91 -1.26 10.82
N ARG A 184 -7.78 -1.74 11.71
CA ARG A 184 -9.22 -1.89 11.43
C ARG A 184 -9.88 -0.56 11.10
N GLU A 185 -9.63 0.47 11.92
CA GLU A 185 -10.15 1.84 11.69
C GLU A 185 -9.68 2.40 10.34
N ARG A 186 -8.38 2.23 10.02
CA ARG A 186 -7.80 2.76 8.79
C ARG A 186 -8.27 2.03 7.52
N LEU A 187 -8.71 0.78 7.67
CA LEU A 187 -9.19 -0.09 6.61
C LEU A 187 -10.72 -0.10 6.50
N GLY A 188 -11.45 0.70 7.29
CA GLY A 188 -12.92 0.75 7.22
C GLY A 188 -13.62 -0.51 7.74
N LEU A 189 -12.90 -1.37 8.46
CA LEU A 189 -13.47 -2.61 9.01
C LEU A 189 -14.33 -2.28 10.24
N PRO A 190 -15.45 -2.99 10.47
CA PRO A 190 -16.24 -2.83 11.68
C PRO A 190 -15.37 -3.10 12.92
N GLU A 191 -15.60 -2.37 14.02
CA GLU A 191 -14.96 -2.71 15.30
C GLU A 191 -15.29 -4.16 15.65
N GLU A 192 -14.34 -4.87 16.27
CA GLU A 192 -14.65 -6.20 16.80
C GLU A 192 -15.75 -6.00 17.85
N ASP A 193 -16.95 -6.49 17.56
CA ASP A 193 -17.99 -6.61 18.58
C ASP A 193 -17.36 -7.40 19.72
N GLY A 194 -17.15 -6.73 20.85
CA GLY A 194 -16.69 -7.35 22.09
C GLY A 194 -17.68 -8.43 22.49
N GLY A 195 -17.45 -9.64 22.02
CA GLY A 195 -18.38 -10.76 22.11
C GLY A 195 -17.79 -11.88 22.95
N ALA A 196 -18.31 -11.98 24.18
CA ALA A 196 -18.29 -13.14 25.06
C ALA A 196 -16.95 -13.52 25.70
N ASP A 197 -16.67 -12.85 26.83
CA ASP A 197 -16.54 -13.49 28.14
C ASP A 197 -16.52 -15.03 28.08
N SER A 198 -15.31 -15.58 28.02
CA SER A 198 -15.10 -16.99 28.32
C SER A 198 -15.35 -17.15 29.82
N LYS A 199 -16.57 -17.59 30.14
CA LYS A 199 -16.84 -18.29 31.39
C LYS A 199 -15.93 -19.52 31.43
N GLU A 200 -14.75 -19.37 32.01
CA GLU A 200 -14.04 -20.50 32.57
C GLU A 200 -14.74 -20.88 33.89
N GLU A 201 -15.18 -22.12 33.91
CA GLU A 201 -15.89 -22.79 34.99
C GLU A 201 -15.05 -22.76 36.27
N GLU A 202 -15.64 -22.24 37.34
CA GLU A 202 -15.17 -22.44 38.71
C GLU A 202 -15.22 -23.94 39.04
N ASP A 203 -14.05 -24.57 39.16
CA ASP A 203 -13.92 -25.83 39.88
C ASP A 203 -12.96 -25.67 41.08
N GLN A 204 -13.63 -25.71 42.23
CA GLN A 204 -13.20 -25.88 43.62
C GLN A 204 -11.73 -26.26 43.86
N HIS A 205 -11.03 -25.44 44.65
CA HIS A 205 -10.20 -25.99 45.72
C HIS A 205 -10.12 -25.04 46.93
N GLU A 206 -10.66 -25.53 48.04
CA GLU A 206 -10.56 -24.97 49.38
C GLU A 206 -9.10 -24.78 49.79
N HIS A 207 -8.74 -23.59 50.27
CA HIS A 207 -7.87 -23.50 51.44
C HIS A 207 -8.11 -22.22 52.24
N GLU A 208 -8.66 -22.45 53.43
CA GLU A 208 -8.77 -21.52 54.54
C GLU A 208 -7.38 -21.01 54.93
N HIS A 209 -7.22 -19.70 55.12
CA HIS A 209 -6.50 -19.22 56.29
C HIS A 209 -6.97 -17.84 56.72
N GLU A 210 -7.55 -17.88 57.91
CA GLU A 210 -8.00 -16.84 58.80
C GLU A 210 -7.04 -15.66 59.07
N GLN A 211 -7.68 -14.47 59.19
CA GLN A 211 -7.71 -13.61 60.39
C GLN A 211 -6.95 -12.26 60.44
N HIS A 212 -7.72 -11.27 60.94
CA HIS A 212 -7.39 -9.98 61.59
C HIS A 212 -6.86 -8.83 60.69
N ASP A 213 -7.24 -7.57 60.80
CA ASP A 213 -8.04 -6.83 61.79
C ASP A 213 -8.52 -5.48 61.21
N GLU A 214 -9.77 -5.13 61.52
CA GLU A 214 -10.33 -3.85 62.00
C GLU A 214 -9.89 -2.42 61.53
N LYS A 215 -10.97 -1.61 61.33
CA LYS A 215 -11.18 -0.19 61.70
C LYS A 215 -10.60 0.91 60.81
N GLU A 216 -11.22 2.07 60.62
CA GLU A 216 -12.57 2.66 60.77
C GLU A 216 -12.41 4.12 60.26
N ASP A 217 -13.52 4.76 59.91
CA ASP A 217 -13.79 6.20 60.12
C ASP A 217 -13.37 7.32 59.12
N ARG A 218 -14.45 7.95 58.63
CA ARG A 218 -14.77 9.41 58.56
C ARG A 218 -14.50 10.25 57.30
N LYS A 219 -15.61 10.45 56.57
CA LYS A 219 -16.34 11.72 56.32
C LYS A 219 -15.60 13.06 56.08
N ALA A 220 -16.14 13.72 55.04
CA ALA A 220 -16.58 15.13 54.93
C ALA A 220 -15.69 16.14 54.20
N ASP A 221 -16.24 16.60 53.07
CA ASP A 221 -16.49 17.98 52.66
C ASP A 221 -15.34 19.00 52.64
N ASN A 222 -15.09 19.62 51.47
CA ASN A 222 -15.26 21.06 51.36
C ASN A 222 -15.43 21.56 49.92
N GLU A 223 -16.42 22.43 49.76
CA GLU A 223 -16.67 23.30 48.60
C GLU A 223 -15.60 24.39 48.47
N GLY A 224 -15.53 25.05 47.31
CA GLY A 224 -15.13 26.46 47.29
C GLY A 224 -14.33 26.99 46.11
N ASP A 225 -15.06 27.67 45.22
CA ASP A 225 -14.83 29.07 44.85
C ASP A 225 -13.98 29.45 43.62
N LYS A 226 -14.73 29.93 42.62
CA LYS A 226 -14.59 31.17 41.82
C LYS A 226 -13.23 31.56 41.21
N GLY A 227 -13.33 31.79 39.89
CA GLY A 227 -13.26 33.16 39.36
C GLY A 227 -12.17 33.42 38.31
N GLY A 228 -12.51 34.25 37.32
CA GLY A 228 -11.51 35.13 36.68
C GLY A 228 -11.37 35.11 35.16
N ASP A 229 -12.40 35.61 34.48
CA ASP A 229 -12.40 36.49 33.31
C ASP A 229 -11.06 36.93 32.64
N LYS A 230 -11.10 36.89 31.29
CA LYS A 230 -10.70 37.91 30.29
C LYS A 230 -9.25 38.08 29.75
N LYS A 231 -9.27 38.09 28.40
CA LYS A 231 -8.58 38.96 27.41
C LYS A 231 -7.17 38.58 26.93
N GLY A 232 -7.06 38.39 25.61
CA GLY A 232 -5.82 38.42 24.84
C GLY A 232 -6.08 38.42 23.33
N VAL A 233 -6.37 39.59 22.73
CA VAL A 233 -5.55 40.24 21.68
C VAL A 233 -5.74 39.61 20.27
N GLU A 234 -6.67 40.20 19.50
CA GLU A 234 -6.61 40.19 18.04
C GLU A 234 -5.75 41.36 17.56
N GLY A 235 -4.82 41.07 16.67
CA GLY A 235 -4.00 42.08 16.00
C GLY A 235 -2.97 41.42 15.10
N SER A 236 -3.27 41.30 13.81
CA SER A 236 -2.24 41.44 12.77
C SER A 236 -2.88 41.90 11.47
N SER A 237 -2.28 42.97 10.97
CA SER A 237 -2.49 43.72 9.74
C SER A 237 -2.21 42.93 8.47
N GLU A 238 -3.04 43.13 7.44
CA GLU A 238 -2.62 43.03 6.03
C GLU A 238 -2.98 44.35 5.34
N GLU A 239 -1.95 45.13 5.02
CA GLU A 239 -2.02 46.23 4.05
C GLU A 239 -1.28 45.80 2.77
N ASP A 240 -1.93 46.14 1.66
CA ASP A 240 -1.50 46.05 0.28
C ASP A 240 -0.13 46.65 -0.04
N VAL A 241 0.64 45.98 -0.90
CA VAL A 241 1.52 46.67 -1.87
C VAL A 241 1.52 45.94 -3.23
N LYS A 242 0.91 46.60 -4.22
CA LYS A 242 1.16 46.46 -5.66
C LYS A 242 2.62 46.77 -5.99
N ALA A 243 3.23 46.06 -6.96
CA ALA A 243 3.78 46.67 -8.18
C ALA A 243 4.55 45.69 -9.08
N ARG A 244 4.14 45.71 -10.36
CA ARG A 244 4.90 45.50 -11.61
C ARG A 244 5.33 44.10 -12.02
#